data_AF-A0A1M3PLC4-F1
#
_entry.id   AF-A0A1M3PLC4-F1
#
_cell.length_a   1.000
_cell.length_b   1.000
_cell.length_c   1.000
_cell.angle_alpha   90.00
_cell.angle_beta   90.00
_cell.angle_gamma   90.00
#
_symmetry.space_group_name_H-M   'P 1'
#
loop_
_entity.id
_entity.type
_entity.pdbx_description
1 polymer ?
#
loop_
_entity_poly.entity_id
_entity_poly.type
_entity_poly.pdbx_seq_one_letter_code
_entity_poly.pdbx_strand_id
1 'polypeptide(L)'
;MNPADLARVLDIFAQVAPWRLPLVRAAAAGKIAVAEPGRIATGKAVRSMLNRPGLPEVVLIGDDDYRSTGPAGWRCADWLAGWGRRALIHGAGGEGRHYEVAVQAAVAGRRLALVETTSAHAAAWAALLRDRMPSLIVVPKPGDGPHPIPPVRH
;
A
#
# COMPACT_ATOMS: atom_id res chain seq x y z
N MET A 1 -5.27 1.22 21.26
CA MET A 1 -6.33 2.01 20.60
C MET A 1 -7.63 1.57 21.23
N ASN A 2 -8.40 2.50 21.80
CA ASN A 2 -9.69 2.13 22.39
C ASN A 2 -10.75 1.96 21.26
N PRO A 3 -11.92 1.34 21.55
CA PRO A 3 -12.94 1.12 20.52
C PRO A 3 -13.50 2.40 19.87
N ALA A 4 -13.59 3.51 20.62
CA ALA A 4 -14.11 4.78 20.12
C ALA A 4 -13.14 5.43 19.11
N ASP A 5 -11.83 5.39 19.39
CA ASP A 5 -10.79 5.85 18.47
C ASP A 5 -10.83 5.05 17.16
N LEU A 6 -11.03 3.73 17.27
CA LEU A 6 -11.10 2.85 16.11
C LEU A 6 -12.33 3.13 15.24
N ALA A 7 -13.50 3.32 15.85
CA ALA A 7 -14.72 3.71 15.14
C ALA A 7 -14.51 5.03 14.40
N ARG A 8 -13.92 6.03 15.06
CA ARG A 8 -13.59 7.32 14.44
C ARG A 8 -12.64 7.18 13.26
N VAL A 9 -11.62 6.33 13.35
CA VAL A 9 -10.70 6.07 12.23
C VAL A 9 -11.46 5.45 11.05
N LEU A 10 -12.32 4.45 11.30
CA LEU A 10 -13.13 3.82 10.25
C LEU A 10 -14.08 4.82 9.57
N ASP A 11 -14.70 5.72 10.35
CA ASP A 11 -15.58 6.75 9.83
C ASP A 11 -14.83 7.75 8.94
N ILE A 12 -13.62 8.15 9.33
CA ILE A 12 -12.76 9.02 8.50
C ILE A 12 -12.45 8.31 7.18
N PHE A 13 -11.98 7.06 7.22
CA PHE A 13 -11.66 6.31 6.00
C PHE A 13 -12.88 6.10 5.10
N ALA A 14 -14.08 5.89 5.66
CA ALA A 14 -15.30 5.78 4.87
C ALA A 14 -15.62 7.04 4.06
N GLN A 15 -15.18 8.22 4.54
CA GLN A 15 -15.39 9.49 3.87
C GLN A 15 -14.26 9.84 2.89
N VAL A 16 -13.01 9.58 3.25
CA VAL A 16 -11.85 10.11 2.49
C VAL A 16 -11.19 9.08 1.57
N ALA A 17 -11.24 7.79 1.93
CA ALA A 17 -10.61 6.72 1.17
C ALA A 17 -11.39 5.40 1.35
N PRO A 18 -12.67 5.35 0.95
CA PRO A 18 -13.55 4.20 1.21
C PRO A 18 -13.01 2.89 0.63
N TRP A 19 -12.22 2.97 -0.46
CA TRP A 19 -11.55 1.82 -1.05
C TRP A 19 -10.52 1.16 -0.11
N ARG A 20 -9.89 1.91 0.82
CA ARG A 20 -8.95 1.36 1.82
C ARG A 20 -9.64 0.68 3.00
N LEU A 21 -10.97 0.80 3.16
CA LEU A 21 -11.70 0.22 4.30
C LEU A 21 -11.44 -1.27 4.54
N PRO A 22 -11.31 -2.16 3.53
CA PRO A 22 -10.98 -3.57 3.76
C PRO A 22 -9.65 -3.75 4.53
N LEU A 23 -8.64 -2.95 4.20
CA LEU A 23 -7.33 -3.00 4.86
C LEU A 23 -7.43 -2.51 6.31
N VAL A 24 -8.10 -1.38 6.53
CA VAL A 24 -8.28 -0.79 7.87
C VAL A 24 -9.08 -1.72 8.77
N ARG A 25 -10.17 -2.33 8.26
CA ARG A 25 -10.98 -3.32 8.98
C ARG A 25 -10.18 -4.57 9.32
N ALA A 26 -9.32 -5.05 8.42
CA ALA A 26 -8.46 -6.21 8.69
C ALA A 26 -7.43 -5.92 9.79
N ALA A 27 -6.81 -4.74 9.77
CA ALA A 27 -5.88 -4.30 10.81
C ALA A 27 -6.58 -4.14 12.17
N ALA A 28 -7.78 -3.54 12.17
CA ALA A 28 -8.64 -3.35 13.33
C ALA A 28 -9.04 -4.68 13.99
N ALA A 29 -9.37 -5.68 13.17
CA ALA A 29 -9.72 -7.03 13.62
C ALA A 29 -8.49 -7.89 14.01
N GLY A 30 -7.28 -7.32 14.01
CA GLY A 30 -6.05 -8.05 14.35
C GLY A 30 -5.68 -9.13 13.33
N LYS A 31 -6.20 -9.09 12.11
CA LYS A 31 -5.89 -10.08 11.05
C LYS A 31 -4.53 -9.81 10.40
N ILE A 32 -4.09 -8.56 10.39
CA ILE A 32 -2.83 -8.10 9.82
C ILE A 32 -2.24 -6.97 10.67
N ALA A 33 -0.93 -6.75 10.56
CA ALA A 33 -0.26 -5.53 10.97
C ALA A 33 0.01 -4.66 9.73
N VAL A 34 -0.20 -3.35 9.83
CA VAL A 34 0.01 -2.42 8.72
C VAL A 34 1.01 -1.35 9.17
N ALA A 35 2.00 -1.07 8.34
CA ALA A 35 2.87 0.10 8.45
C ALA A 35 2.74 0.96 7.20
N GLU A 36 2.52 2.26 7.40
CA GLU A 36 2.46 3.27 6.34
C GLU A 36 3.58 4.30 6.60
N PRO A 37 4.82 4.00 6.14
CA PRO A 37 5.95 4.89 6.36
C PRO A 37 5.88 6.15 5.49
N GLY A 38 6.55 7.22 5.93
CA GLY A 38 6.85 8.37 5.06
C GLY A 38 8.09 8.13 4.19
N ARG A 39 8.27 8.96 3.15
CA ARG A 39 9.36 8.85 2.15
C ARG A 39 10.77 8.70 2.74
N ILE A 40 11.06 9.40 3.85
CA ILE A 40 12.37 9.40 4.51
C ILE A 40 12.60 8.23 5.48
N ALA A 41 11.58 7.39 5.71
CA ALA A 41 11.69 6.28 6.64
C ALA A 41 12.69 5.24 6.14
N THR A 42 13.58 4.79 7.03
CA THR A 42 14.49 3.66 6.77
C THR A 42 13.77 2.34 7.01
N GLY A 43 14.30 1.24 6.49
CA GLY A 43 13.79 -0.10 6.80
C GLY A 43 13.73 -0.43 8.30
N LYS A 44 14.66 0.12 9.10
CA LYS A 44 14.64 0.00 10.57
C LYS A 44 13.41 0.69 11.16
N ALA A 45 13.09 1.90 10.69
CA ALA A 45 11.90 2.63 11.12
C ALA A 45 10.62 1.87 10.74
N VAL A 46 10.52 1.39 9.50
CA VAL A 46 9.35 0.60 9.05
C VAL A 46 9.16 -0.65 9.92
N ARG A 47 10.23 -1.40 10.20
CA ARG A 47 10.17 -2.58 11.06
C ARG A 47 9.67 -2.26 12.47
N SER A 48 10.03 -1.10 13.01
CA SER A 48 9.53 -0.67 14.33
C SER A 48 8.02 -0.37 14.32
N MET A 49 7.47 0.07 13.19
CA MET A 49 6.03 0.34 13.04
C MET A 49 5.22 -0.96 13.02
N LEU A 50 5.78 -2.03 12.45
CA LEU A 50 5.14 -3.33 12.31
C LEU A 50 5.02 -4.14 13.61
N ASN A 51 5.54 -3.64 14.75
CA ASN A 51 5.76 -4.33 16.03
C ASN A 51 4.54 -5.10 16.62
N ARG A 52 4.12 -6.16 15.94
CA ARG A 52 2.99 -7.06 16.25
C ARG A 52 3.40 -8.49 15.86
N PRO A 53 4.14 -9.18 16.74
CA PRO A 53 4.62 -10.52 16.48
C PRO A 53 3.48 -11.48 16.11
N GLY A 54 3.72 -12.36 15.14
CA GLY A 54 2.78 -13.42 14.78
C GLY A 54 1.68 -13.01 13.79
N LEU A 55 1.47 -11.72 13.51
CA LEU A 55 0.54 -11.28 12.48
C LEU A 55 1.19 -11.26 11.08
N PRO A 56 0.41 -11.51 10.00
CA PRO A 56 0.81 -11.13 8.66
C PRO A 56 1.02 -9.61 8.58
N GLU A 57 2.07 -9.18 7.89
CA GLU A 57 2.50 -7.79 7.81
C GLU A 57 2.24 -7.20 6.42
N VAL A 58 1.77 -5.96 6.39
CA VAL A 58 1.61 -5.14 5.19
C VAL A 58 2.41 -3.86 5.38
N VAL A 59 3.31 -3.55 4.45
CA VAL A 59 3.87 -2.21 4.32
C VAL A 59 3.18 -1.54 3.15
N LEU A 60 2.45 -0.45 3.43
CA LEU A 60 1.76 0.36 2.44
C LEU A 60 2.60 1.59 2.10
N ILE A 61 2.98 1.74 0.84
CA ILE A 61 3.67 2.90 0.29
C ILE A 61 2.62 3.74 -0.45
N GLY A 62 2.43 4.99 -0.05
CA GLY A 62 1.56 5.96 -0.73
C GLY A 62 2.38 6.89 -1.64
N ASP A 63 2.75 6.41 -2.83
CA ASP A 63 3.52 7.14 -3.85
C ASP A 63 2.63 7.72 -4.95
N ASP A 64 1.38 8.04 -4.62
CA ASP A 64 0.33 8.62 -5.47
C ASP A 64 -0.14 10.01 -4.98
N ASP A 65 0.60 10.62 -4.04
CA ASP A 65 0.35 11.90 -3.36
C ASP A 65 0.52 13.18 -4.24
N TYR A 66 0.40 13.06 -5.56
CA TYR A 66 0.75 14.10 -6.56
C TYR A 66 2.21 14.57 -6.54
N ARG A 67 3.07 13.93 -5.73
CA ARG A 67 4.53 14.15 -5.66
C ARG A 67 5.27 12.82 -5.80
N SER A 68 4.69 11.92 -6.60
CA SER A 68 5.26 10.61 -6.91
C SER A 68 6.68 10.73 -7.44
N THR A 69 7.56 9.89 -6.93
CA THR A 69 8.99 9.85 -7.32
C THR A 69 9.43 8.43 -7.69
N GLY A 70 8.50 7.48 -7.69
CA GLY A 70 8.82 6.07 -7.84
C GLY A 70 9.70 5.57 -6.69
N PRO A 71 10.29 4.38 -6.83
CA PRO A 71 11.11 3.78 -5.78
C PRO A 71 12.32 4.64 -5.36
N ALA A 72 12.86 5.46 -6.27
CA ALA A 72 14.05 6.27 -6.01
C ALA A 72 13.85 7.34 -4.92
N GLY A 73 12.62 7.82 -4.71
CA GLY A 73 12.33 8.78 -3.64
C GLY A 73 12.00 8.17 -2.28
N TRP A 74 12.09 6.85 -2.14
CA TRP A 74 11.74 6.14 -0.91
C TRP A 74 12.96 5.49 -0.29
N ARG A 75 13.37 5.99 0.88
CA ARG A 75 14.56 5.48 1.60
C ARG A 75 14.42 4.03 2.07
N CYS A 76 13.19 3.50 2.11
CA CYS A 76 12.92 2.11 2.45
C CYS A 76 12.72 1.20 1.23
N ALA A 77 12.84 1.69 -0.02
CA ALA A 77 12.49 0.90 -1.22
C ALA A 77 13.31 -0.40 -1.34
N ASP A 78 14.64 -0.33 -1.24
CA ASP A 78 15.50 -1.53 -1.32
C ASP A 78 15.25 -2.50 -0.15
N TRP A 79 15.03 -1.94 1.03
CA TRP A 79 14.67 -2.75 2.20
C TRP A 79 13.32 -3.45 1.98
N LEU A 80 12.34 -2.75 1.41
CA LEU A 80 11.01 -3.28 1.13
C LEU A 80 11.12 -4.45 0.13
N ALA A 81 11.95 -4.30 -0.90
CA ALA A 81 12.22 -5.35 -1.89
C ALA A 81 12.89 -6.59 -1.25
N GLY A 82 13.79 -6.41 -0.27
CA GLY A 82 14.42 -7.51 0.46
C GLY A 82 13.53 -8.13 1.57
N TRP A 83 12.59 -7.35 2.11
CA TRP A 83 11.70 -7.78 3.20
C TRP A 83 10.44 -8.48 2.69
N GLY A 84 9.84 -7.99 1.60
CA GLY A 84 8.57 -8.50 1.08
C GLY A 84 8.64 -9.96 0.65
N ARG A 85 7.52 -10.68 0.76
CA ARG A 85 7.34 -12.03 0.17
C ARG A 85 6.42 -12.02 -1.03
N ARG A 86 5.58 -10.99 -1.13
CA ARG A 86 4.65 -10.72 -2.23
C ARG A 86 4.52 -9.22 -2.40
N ALA A 87 4.18 -8.78 -3.60
CA ALA A 87 3.88 -7.38 -3.87
C ALA A 87 2.52 -7.20 -4.54
N LEU A 88 1.86 -6.09 -4.22
CA LEU A 88 0.74 -5.54 -4.99
C LEU A 88 1.10 -4.10 -5.33
N ILE A 89 1.21 -3.80 -6.62
CA ILE A 89 1.47 -2.47 -7.15
C ILE A 89 0.17 -1.97 -7.76
N HIS A 90 -0.35 -0.88 -7.21
CA HIS A 90 -1.64 -0.31 -7.54
C HIS A 90 -1.43 1.09 -8.13
N GLY A 91 -1.44 1.16 -9.45
CA GLY A 91 -1.25 2.36 -10.25
C GLY A 91 -2.54 2.87 -10.90
N ALA A 92 -3.69 2.52 -10.34
CA ALA A 92 -5.03 2.74 -10.92
C ALA A 92 -5.99 3.31 -9.87
N GLY A 93 -7.23 3.65 -10.26
CA GLY A 93 -8.26 4.06 -9.31
C GLY A 93 -8.45 3.04 -8.17
N GLY A 94 -8.64 3.56 -6.95
CA GLY A 94 -8.89 2.76 -5.76
C GLY A 94 -10.22 2.01 -5.85
N GLU A 95 -10.19 0.69 -5.66
CA GLU A 95 -11.39 -0.14 -5.54
C GLU A 95 -11.25 -1.10 -4.37
N GLY A 96 -12.30 -1.25 -3.56
CA GLY A 96 -12.27 -2.07 -2.35
C GLY A 96 -11.76 -3.50 -2.59
N ARG A 97 -12.15 -4.13 -3.71
CA ARG A 97 -11.69 -5.48 -4.09
C ARG A 97 -10.16 -5.59 -4.19
N HIS A 98 -9.45 -4.53 -4.59
CA HIS A 98 -7.99 -4.56 -4.69
C HIS A 98 -7.34 -4.63 -3.28
N TYR A 99 -7.96 -3.98 -2.30
CA TYR A 99 -7.51 -4.02 -0.90
C TYR A 99 -7.90 -5.33 -0.20
N GLU A 100 -9.02 -5.95 -0.60
CA GLU A 100 -9.34 -7.32 -0.18
C GLU A 100 -8.29 -8.31 -0.67
N VAL A 101 -7.88 -8.20 -1.94
CA VAL A 101 -6.78 -8.98 -2.51
C VAL A 101 -5.46 -8.72 -1.77
N ALA A 102 -5.17 -7.47 -1.40
CA ALA A 102 -4.00 -7.15 -0.58
C ALA A 102 -4.06 -7.88 0.78
N VAL A 103 -5.20 -7.83 1.48
CA VAL A 103 -5.37 -8.55 2.76
C VAL A 103 -5.15 -10.05 2.57
N GLN A 104 -5.75 -10.66 1.55
CA GLN A 104 -5.59 -12.09 1.26
C GLN A 104 -4.13 -12.44 0.94
N ALA A 105 -3.46 -11.64 0.12
CA ALA A 105 -2.06 -11.83 -0.23
C ALA A 105 -1.14 -11.72 1.00
N ALA A 106 -1.42 -10.79 1.90
CA ALA A 106 -0.71 -10.67 3.17
C ALA A 106 -0.93 -11.90 4.06
N VAL A 107 -2.17 -12.33 4.25
CA VAL A 107 -2.50 -13.52 5.06
C VAL A 107 -1.81 -14.77 4.51
N ALA A 108 -1.83 -14.99 3.19
CA ALA A 108 -1.21 -16.13 2.54
C ALA A 108 0.33 -16.07 2.50
N GLY A 109 0.90 -14.87 2.27
CA GLY A 109 2.33 -14.65 2.06
C GLY A 109 3.10 -14.15 3.27
N ARG A 110 2.41 -13.84 4.36
CA ARG A 110 2.90 -13.27 5.63
C ARG A 110 3.53 -11.88 5.55
N ARG A 111 4.11 -11.46 4.43
CA ARG A 111 4.72 -10.13 4.25
C ARG A 111 4.40 -9.58 2.86
N LEU A 112 3.56 -8.55 2.82
CA LEU A 112 3.14 -7.89 1.59
C LEU A 112 3.74 -6.48 1.50
N ALA A 113 4.37 -6.20 0.37
CA ALA A 113 4.63 -4.84 -0.10
C ALA A 113 3.42 -4.35 -0.90
N LEU A 114 2.64 -3.44 -0.35
CA LEU A 114 1.52 -2.79 -1.04
C LEU A 114 1.99 -1.39 -1.46
N VAL A 115 1.97 -1.10 -2.76
CA VAL A 115 2.42 0.18 -3.30
C VAL A 115 1.25 0.82 -4.02
N GLU A 116 0.71 1.90 -3.47
CA GLU A 116 -0.15 2.84 -4.20
C GLU A 116 0.76 3.82 -4.92
N THR A 117 0.58 3.99 -6.22
CA THR A 117 1.47 4.80 -7.04
C THR A 117 0.73 5.40 -8.22
N THR A 118 1.41 6.27 -8.96
CA THR A 118 0.89 6.80 -10.22
C THR A 118 1.06 5.75 -11.32
N SER A 119 0.19 5.77 -12.34
CA SER A 119 0.32 4.88 -13.49
C SER A 119 1.68 5.02 -14.20
N ALA A 120 2.28 6.22 -14.13
CA ALA A 120 3.61 6.50 -14.68
C ALA A 120 4.75 5.78 -13.94
N HIS A 121 4.64 5.57 -12.63
CA HIS A 121 5.70 4.96 -11.81
C HIS A 121 5.45 3.48 -11.49
N ALA A 122 4.27 2.95 -11.84
CA ALA A 122 3.94 1.54 -11.65
C ALA A 122 4.98 0.58 -12.27
N ALA A 123 5.51 0.91 -13.46
CA ALA A 123 6.55 0.12 -14.11
C ALA A 123 7.88 0.12 -13.34
N ALA A 124 8.27 1.26 -12.75
CA ALA A 124 9.50 1.37 -11.97
C ALA A 124 9.40 0.57 -10.66
N TRP A 125 8.26 0.65 -9.97
CA TRP A 125 7.98 -0.19 -8.80
C TRP A 125 7.94 -1.67 -9.15
N ALA A 126 7.36 -2.03 -10.29
CA ALA A 126 7.35 -3.40 -10.78
C ALA A 126 8.76 -3.92 -11.06
N ALA A 127 9.63 -3.12 -11.70
CA ALA A 127 11.02 -3.49 -11.96
C ALA A 127 11.78 -3.77 -10.66
N LEU A 128 11.60 -2.94 -9.63
CA LEU A 128 12.23 -3.16 -8.32
C LEU A 128 11.77 -4.45 -7.63
N LEU A 129 10.46 -4.75 -7.67
CA LEU A 129 9.86 -5.80 -6.84
C LEU A 129 9.74 -7.16 -7.53
N ARG A 130 9.46 -7.19 -8.84
CA ARG A 130 9.12 -8.44 -9.56
C ARG A 130 10.25 -9.46 -9.59
N ASP A 131 11.49 -8.98 -9.61
CA ASP A 131 12.67 -9.84 -9.65
C ASP A 131 12.96 -10.48 -8.27
N ARG A 132 12.30 -10.00 -7.22
CA ARG A 132 12.50 -10.44 -5.83
C ARG A 132 11.32 -11.22 -5.26
N MET A 133 10.11 -10.98 -5.79
CA MET A 133 8.90 -11.61 -5.29
C MET A 133 7.76 -11.67 -6.31
N PRO A 134 6.83 -12.64 -6.18
CA PRO A 134 5.59 -12.64 -6.93
C PRO A 134 4.83 -11.34 -6.74
N SER A 135 4.49 -10.69 -7.86
CA SER A 135 3.93 -9.34 -7.88
C SER A 135 2.64 -9.30 -8.69
N LEU A 136 1.58 -8.72 -8.13
CA LEU A 136 0.37 -8.34 -8.85
C LEU A 136 0.46 -6.85 -9.20
N ILE A 137 0.16 -6.49 -10.44
CA ILE A 137 0.18 -5.10 -10.91
C ILE A 137 -1.22 -4.74 -11.39
N VAL A 138 -1.79 -3.70 -10.81
CA VAL A 138 -3.09 -3.14 -11.18
C VAL A 138 -2.85 -1.78 -11.81
N VAL A 139 -3.14 -1.64 -13.10
CA VAL A 139 -3.00 -0.40 -13.89
C VAL A 139 -4.31 -0.09 -14.60
N PRO A 140 -4.54 1.17 -15.02
CA PRO A 140 -5.73 1.54 -15.79
C PRO A 140 -5.83 0.70 -17.08
N LYS A 141 -7.05 0.50 -17.58
CA LYS A 141 -7.22 -0.21 -18.86
C LYS A 141 -6.66 0.66 -19.99
N PRO A 142 -6.20 0.05 -21.10
CA PRO A 142 -5.88 0.83 -22.29
C PRO A 142 -7.08 1.69 -22.71
N GLY A 143 -6.87 3.00 -22.80
CA GLY A 143 -7.93 3.99 -23.10
C GLY A 143 -8.47 4.73 -21.88
N ASP A 144 -8.23 4.25 -20.66
CA ASP A 144 -8.47 5.04 -19.45
C ASP A 144 -7.40 6.14 -19.32
N GLY A 145 -7.78 7.30 -18.78
CA GLY A 145 -6.84 8.38 -18.46
C GLY A 145 -5.79 7.97 -17.42
N PRO A 146 -4.69 8.74 -17.28
CA PRO A 146 -3.65 8.47 -16.29
C PRO A 146 -4.19 8.57 -14.86
N HIS A 147 -3.58 7.82 -13.94
CA HIS A 147 -3.90 7.86 -12.51
C HIS A 147 -2.70 8.40 -11.70
N PRO A 148 -2.90 9.29 -10.69
CA PRO A 148 -4.15 9.96 -10.31
C PRO A 148 -4.69 10.86 -11.40
N ILE A 149 -6.01 11.04 -11.42
CA ILE A 149 -6.64 12.05 -12.27
C ILE A 149 -6.19 13.41 -11.71
N PRO A 150 -5.52 14.28 -12.49
CA PRO A 150 -5.11 15.59 -12.01
C PRO A 150 -6.33 16.37 -11.51
N PRO A 151 -6.21 17.16 -10.42
CA PRO A 151 -7.29 18.04 -10.01
C PRO A 151 -7.65 18.99 -11.16
N VAL A 152 -8.94 19.10 -11.48
CA VAL A 152 -9.44 20.05 -12.48
C VAL A 152 -9.09 21.45 -11.98
N ARG A 153 -8.23 22.17 -12.70
CA ARG A 153 -8.00 23.59 -12.42
C ARG A 153 -9.27 24.34 -12.79
N HIS A 154 -9.99 24.83 -11.79
CA HIS A 154 -11.06 25.82 -11.94
C HIS A 154 -10.47 27.22 -12.03
#